data_AF-A0AAV4F6T4-F1
#
_entry.id   AF-A0AAV4F6T4-F1
#
_cell.length_a   1.000
_cell.length_b   1.000
_cell.length_c   1.000
_cell.angle_alpha   90.00
_cell.angle_beta   90.00
_cell.angle_gamma   90.00
#
_symmetry.space_group_name_H-M   'P 1'
#
loop_
_entity.id
_entity.type
_entity.pdbx_description
1 polymer ?
#
loop_
_entity_poly.entity_id
_entity_poly.type
_entity_poly.pdbx_seq_one_letter_code
_entity_poly.pdbx_strand_id
1 'polypeptide(L)'
;TTYDARLIIADVKRPLLGADFFRRHNLLVNLNRQRLIEADTYLSCPCSTSRVAKTELAPIEHDSNKFRKVLQEFPALLQPTFTSATVKHGVQHHICTTGPPVHSRARRLAPDRLTAAKKEFIEMEQIGIIRKSNSPWA
;
A
#
# COMPACT_ATOMS: atom_id res chain seq x y z
N THR A 1 41.04 -12.68 -25.71
CA THR A 1 39.83 -12.30 -26.48
C THR A 1 39.33 -10.98 -25.94
N THR A 2 39.50 -9.92 -26.70
CA THR A 2 38.98 -8.58 -26.40
C THR A 2 37.57 -8.47 -26.98
N TYR A 3 36.61 -8.01 -26.18
CA TYR A 3 35.24 -7.78 -26.62
C TYR A 3 34.99 -6.28 -26.68
N ASP A 4 34.44 -5.79 -27.80
CA ASP A 4 33.94 -4.42 -27.90
C ASP A 4 32.56 -4.34 -27.24
N ALA A 5 32.48 -3.58 -26.15
CA ALA A 5 31.23 -3.31 -25.46
C ALA A 5 30.96 -1.80 -25.48
N ARG A 6 29.77 -1.41 -25.95
CA ARG A 6 29.31 -0.02 -25.91
C ARG A 6 28.66 0.27 -24.56
N LEU A 7 29.37 1.01 -23.71
CA LEU A 7 28.84 1.50 -22.44
C LEU A 7 27.94 2.73 -22.68
N ILE A 8 26.70 2.68 -22.21
CA ILE A 8 25.77 3.82 -22.24
C ILE A 8 25.54 4.26 -20.79
N ILE A 9 25.91 5.51 -20.49
CA ILE A 9 25.64 6.11 -19.18
C ILE A 9 24.20 6.64 -19.23
N ALA A 10 23.30 6.01 -18.49
CA ALA A 10 21.91 6.42 -18.41
C ALA A 10 21.76 7.63 -17.46
N ASP A 11 21.06 8.68 -17.91
CA ASP A 11 20.66 9.82 -17.06
C ASP A 11 19.41 9.44 -16.25
N VAL A 12 19.61 8.81 -15.10
CA VAL A 12 18.54 8.28 -14.25
C VAL A 12 18.55 8.91 -12.86
N LYS A 13 17.37 9.30 -12.39
CA LYS A 13 17.17 9.88 -11.04
C LYS A 13 17.25 8.85 -9.91
N ARG A 14 17.19 7.55 -10.21
CA ARG A 14 17.21 6.44 -9.23
C ARG A 14 18.24 5.39 -9.66
N PRO A 15 18.93 4.73 -8.71
CA PRO A 15 19.83 3.62 -9.04
C PRO A 15 19.05 2.50 -9.76
N LEU A 16 19.57 2.04 -10.91
CA LEU A 16 18.96 0.96 -11.69
C LEU A 16 19.38 -0.43 -11.20
N LEU A 17 20.54 -0.53 -10.54
CA LEU A 17 21.13 -1.79 -10.08
C LEU A 17 20.93 -1.94 -8.58
N GLY A 18 20.28 -3.04 -8.17
CA GLY A 18 20.07 -3.40 -6.78
C GLY A 18 21.19 -4.27 -6.21
N ALA A 19 21.08 -4.60 -4.92
CA ALA A 19 22.01 -5.49 -4.21
C ALA A 19 22.08 -6.90 -4.83
N ASP A 20 20.99 -7.35 -5.46
CA ASP A 20 20.86 -8.61 -6.16
C ASP A 20 21.79 -8.71 -7.38
N PHE A 21 21.98 -7.62 -8.12
CA PHE A 21 22.94 -7.55 -9.23
C PHE A 21 24.37 -7.78 -8.75
N PHE A 22 24.79 -7.05 -7.71
CA PHE A 22 26.14 -7.18 -7.14
C PHE A 22 26.40 -8.59 -6.60
N ARG A 23 25.40 -9.19 -5.94
CA ARG A 23 25.48 -10.58 -5.48
C ARG A 23 25.63 -11.58 -6.62
N ARG A 24 24.87 -11.43 -7.70
CA ARG A 24 24.89 -12.35 -8.85
C ARG A 24 26.23 -12.32 -9.59
N HIS A 25 26.89 -11.17 -9.63
CA HIS A 25 28.16 -10.97 -10.32
C HIS A 25 29.39 -10.98 -9.40
N ASN A 26 29.22 -11.38 -8.13
CA ASN A 26 30.29 -11.46 -7.13
C ASN A 26 31.08 -10.14 -6.97
N LEU A 27 30.36 -9.02 -6.98
CA LEU A 27 30.92 -7.66 -6.88
C LEU A 27 30.77 -7.13 -5.45
N LEU A 28 31.88 -6.69 -4.86
CA LEU A 28 31.96 -6.12 -3.52
C LEU A 28 32.00 -4.58 -3.60
N VAL A 29 31.09 -3.94 -2.87
CA VAL A 29 31.03 -2.47 -2.78
C VAL A 29 31.90 -2.00 -1.60
N ASN A 30 33.01 -1.31 -1.88
CA ASN A 30 33.84 -0.67 -0.87
C ASN A 30 33.50 0.83 -0.75
N LEU A 31 32.64 1.16 0.21
CA LEU A 31 32.20 2.54 0.43
C LEU A 31 33.31 3.45 0.95
N ASN A 32 34.19 2.94 1.82
CA ASN A 32 35.25 3.73 2.43
C ASN A 32 36.28 4.21 1.39
N ARG A 33 36.60 3.36 0.41
CA ARG A 33 37.54 3.69 -0.68
C ARG A 33 36.85 4.13 -1.97
N GLN A 34 35.52 4.17 -1.99
CA GLN A 34 34.69 4.47 -3.17
C GLN A 34 35.09 3.61 -4.38
N ARG A 35 35.07 2.28 -4.22
CA ARG A 35 35.44 1.32 -5.29
C ARG A 35 34.46 0.17 -5.35
N LEU A 36 34.32 -0.41 -6.55
CA LEU A 36 33.72 -1.71 -6.77
C LEU A 36 34.84 -2.72 -7.02
N ILE A 37 34.78 -3.87 -6.36
CA ILE A 37 35.83 -4.90 -6.40
C ILE A 37 35.19 -6.21 -6.88
N GLU A 38 35.74 -6.85 -7.89
CA GLU A 38 35.36 -8.22 -8.28
C GLU A 38 36.02 -9.21 -7.31
N ALA A 39 35.22 -10.06 -6.67
CA ALA A 39 35.72 -10.90 -5.56
C ALA A 39 36.69 -12.01 -6.01
N ASP A 40 36.60 -12.47 -7.26
CA ASP A 40 37.41 -13.59 -7.76
C ASP A 40 38.81 -13.15 -8.19
N THR A 41 38.93 -11.98 -8.82
CA THR A 41 40.18 -11.45 -9.40
C THR A 41 40.78 -10.32 -8.58
N TYR A 42 40.02 -9.78 -7.62
CA TYR A 42 40.31 -8.54 -6.89
C TYR A 42 40.53 -7.32 -7.80
N LEU A 43 40.08 -7.38 -9.05
CA LEU A 43 40.06 -6.22 -9.93
C LEU A 43 39.17 -5.14 -9.32
N SER A 44 39.70 -3.92 -9.23
CA SER A 44 39.00 -2.81 -8.61
C SER A 44 38.80 -1.67 -9.59
N CYS A 45 37.56 -1.19 -9.67
CA CYS A 45 37.20 0.00 -10.43
C CYS A 45 36.85 1.13 -9.46
N PRO A 46 37.38 2.35 -9.65
CA PRO A 46 36.94 3.51 -8.89
C PRO A 46 35.48 3.84 -9.19
N CYS A 47 34.74 4.23 -8.17
CA CYS A 47 33.36 4.65 -8.26
C CYS A 47 33.21 6.03 -7.62
N SER A 48 32.20 6.79 -8.06
CA SER A 48 31.78 8.02 -7.39
C SER A 48 30.47 7.78 -6.65
N THR A 49 30.31 8.45 -5.51
CA THR A 49 29.02 8.44 -4.80
C THR A 49 28.17 9.60 -5.31
N SER A 50 27.09 9.31 -6.02
CA SER A 50 26.08 10.31 -6.34
C SER A 50 25.19 10.55 -5.13
N ARG A 51 24.98 11.82 -4.74
CA ARG A 51 23.93 12.18 -3.77
C ARG A 51 22.57 12.11 -4.47
N VAL A 52 21.95 10.93 -4.44
CA VAL A 52 20.54 10.81 -4.82
C VAL A 52 19.71 11.24 -3.60
N ALA A 53 18.76 12.15 -3.79
CA ALA A 53 17.78 12.47 -2.75
C ALA A 53 17.19 11.15 -2.24
N LYS A 54 17.24 10.93 -0.93
CA LYS A 54 16.71 9.72 -0.30
C LYS A 54 15.37 9.39 -0.93
N THR A 55 15.24 8.21 -1.54
CA THR A 55 13.93 7.65 -1.83
C THR A 55 13.39 7.12 -0.51
N GLU A 56 12.90 8.02 0.35
CA GLU A 56 12.12 7.59 1.49
C GLU A 56 10.83 6.97 0.94
N LEU A 57 10.53 5.73 1.31
CA LEU A 57 9.16 5.22 1.26
C LEU A 57 8.35 5.95 2.34
N ALA A 58 8.28 7.27 2.25
CA ALA A 58 7.42 8.06 3.08
C ALA A 58 5.99 7.81 2.60
N PRO A 59 5.02 7.55 3.51
CA PRO A 59 3.63 7.70 3.16
C PRO A 59 3.43 9.19 2.84
N ILE A 60 3.48 9.52 1.55
CA ILE A 60 3.33 10.87 0.99
C ILE A 60 4.62 11.71 1.17
N GLU A 61 5.20 12.15 0.04
CA GLU A 61 6.36 13.04 0.00
C GLU A 61 6.18 14.27 0.91
N HIS A 62 7.27 14.69 1.58
CA HIS A 62 7.31 15.90 2.41
C HIS A 62 7.19 17.19 1.58
N ASP A 63 7.51 17.12 0.28
CA ASP A 63 7.37 18.25 -0.63
C ASP A 63 5.92 18.46 -1.06
N SER A 64 5.56 19.73 -1.18
CA SER A 64 4.24 20.27 -1.52
C SER A 64 3.73 19.89 -2.92
N ASN A 65 3.66 18.59 -3.22
CA ASN A 65 3.07 18.10 -4.45
C ASN A 65 1.57 18.48 -4.48
N LYS A 66 1.06 18.85 -5.66
CA LYS A 66 -0.32 19.33 -5.87
C LYS A 66 -1.39 18.46 -5.21
N PHE A 67 -1.16 17.15 -5.12
CA PHE A 67 -2.07 16.20 -4.48
C PHE A 67 -2.17 16.40 -2.96
N ARG A 68 -1.07 16.76 -2.28
CA ARG A 68 -1.10 17.03 -0.85
C ARG A 68 -1.93 18.27 -0.52
N LYS A 69 -1.90 19.31 -1.37
CA LYS A 69 -2.76 20.50 -1.21
C LYS A 69 -4.24 20.11 -1.26
N VAL A 70 -4.62 19.24 -2.20
CA VAL A 70 -6.00 18.71 -2.29
C VAL A 70 -6.36 17.91 -1.03
N LEU A 71 -5.48 17.02 -0.56
CA LEU A 71 -5.75 16.25 0.66
C LEU A 71 -5.85 17.12 1.92
N GLN A 72 -5.09 18.23 1.99
CA GLN A 72 -5.18 19.22 3.06
C GLN A 72 -6.45 20.05 3.00
N GLU A 73 -6.98 20.30 1.80
CA GLU A 73 -8.27 20.98 1.60
C GLU A 73 -9.45 20.10 2.03
N PHE A 74 -9.30 18.78 1.90
CA PHE A 74 -10.34 17.80 2.26
C PHE A 74 -9.88 16.79 3.33
N PRO A 75 -9.53 17.25 4.55
CA PRO A 75 -8.99 16.38 5.60
C PRO A 75 -10.01 15.32 6.06
N ALA A 76 -11.30 15.58 5.87
CA ALA A 76 -12.38 14.64 6.15
C ALA A 76 -12.30 13.35 5.30
N LEU A 77 -11.68 13.38 4.11
CA LEU A 77 -11.50 12.18 3.28
C LEU A 77 -10.44 11.22 3.83
N LEU A 78 -9.53 11.73 4.67
CA LEU A 78 -8.47 10.95 5.28
C LEU A 78 -8.89 10.30 6.60
N GLN A 79 -10.03 10.71 7.16
CA GLN A 79 -10.58 10.11 8.36
C GLN A 79 -11.54 8.99 7.93
N PRO A 80 -11.30 7.72 8.32
CA PRO A 80 -12.26 6.65 8.12
C PRO A 80 -13.41 6.84 9.12
N THR A 81 -14.28 7.82 8.85
CA THR A 81 -15.50 8.06 9.61
C THR A 81 -16.61 7.19 9.05
N PHE A 82 -16.94 6.13 9.80
CA PHE A 82 -18.10 5.29 9.54
C PHE A 82 -19.38 5.84 10.17
N THR A 83 -19.28 6.99 10.85
CA THR A 83 -20.45 7.75 11.26
C THR A 83 -21.24 8.07 10.02
N SER A 84 -22.48 7.58 9.99
CA SER A 84 -23.46 7.80 8.93
C SER A 84 -23.67 9.31 8.72
N ALA A 85 -22.79 9.94 7.97
CA ALA A 85 -22.95 11.31 7.54
C ALA A 85 -24.24 11.31 6.72
N THR A 86 -25.17 12.19 7.09
CA THR A 86 -26.42 12.35 6.34
C THR A 86 -26.06 12.58 4.88
N VAL A 87 -26.47 11.64 4.03
CA VAL A 87 -26.18 11.68 2.60
C VAL A 87 -26.71 13.00 2.07
N LYS A 88 -25.81 13.87 1.61
CA LYS A 88 -26.16 15.24 1.18
C LYS A 88 -27.05 15.23 -0.06
N HIS A 89 -26.89 14.22 -0.90
CA HIS A 89 -27.75 13.99 -2.06
C HIS A 89 -28.94 13.12 -1.64
N GLY A 90 -30.17 13.54 -1.92
CA GLY A 90 -31.39 12.78 -1.60
C GLY A 90 -31.57 11.46 -2.40
N VAL A 91 -30.52 10.99 -3.07
CA VAL A 91 -30.50 9.75 -3.85
C VAL A 91 -30.20 8.59 -2.91
N GLN A 92 -31.08 7.58 -2.94
CA GLN A 92 -30.92 6.33 -2.20
C GLN A 92 -30.76 5.17 -3.18
N HIS A 93 -29.98 4.17 -2.79
CA HIS A 93 -29.89 2.92 -3.53
C HIS A 93 -31.17 2.10 -3.32
N HIS A 94 -31.84 1.74 -4.41
CA HIS A 94 -32.97 0.82 -4.39
C HIS A 94 -32.58 -0.47 -5.10
N ILE A 95 -32.67 -1.60 -4.39
CA ILE A 95 -32.44 -2.93 -4.95
C ILE A 95 -33.82 -3.50 -5.31
N CYS A 96 -34.11 -3.60 -6.60
CA CYS A 96 -35.33 -4.24 -7.07
C CYS A 96 -35.22 -5.76 -6.89
N THR A 97 -36.07 -6.35 -6.07
CA THR A 97 -36.18 -7.80 -5.91
C THR A 97 -37.44 -8.33 -6.60
N THR A 98 -37.42 -9.59 -7.03
CA THR A 98 -38.59 -10.28 -7.60
C THR A 98 -38.91 -11.51 -6.76
N GLY A 99 -40.19 -11.80 -6.58
CA GLY A 99 -40.65 -12.92 -5.76
C GLY A 99 -40.68 -12.63 -4.25
N PRO A 100 -41.08 -13.63 -3.43
CA PRO A 100 -41.21 -13.48 -1.98
C PRO A 100 -39.85 -13.47 -1.26
N PRO A 101 -39.77 -12.91 -0.04
CA PRO A 101 -38.59 -13.01 0.82
C PRO A 101 -38.18 -14.45 1.09
N VAL A 102 -36.88 -14.72 1.02
CA VAL A 102 -36.29 -16.02 1.35
C VAL A 102 -35.58 -15.91 2.70
N HIS A 103 -35.75 -16.93 3.54
CA HIS A 103 -35.04 -17.02 4.80
C HIS A 103 -34.43 -18.41 5.04
N SER A 104 -33.36 -18.45 5.83
CA SER A 104 -32.66 -19.65 6.26
C SER A 104 -32.28 -19.57 7.74
N ARG A 105 -32.08 -20.72 8.37
CA ARG A 105 -31.68 -20.75 9.78
C ARG A 105 -30.20 -20.40 9.92
N ALA A 106 -29.89 -19.45 10.80
CA ALA A 106 -28.51 -19.10 11.14
C ALA A 106 -27.71 -20.34 11.58
N ARG A 107 -26.51 -20.50 11.01
CA ARG A 107 -25.61 -21.62 11.32
C ARG A 107 -24.82 -21.34 12.60
N ARG A 108 -24.54 -22.40 13.36
CA ARG A 108 -23.73 -22.29 14.58
C ARG A 108 -22.29 -21.92 14.23
N LEU A 109 -21.75 -20.96 14.96
CA LEU A 109 -20.33 -20.60 14.93
C LEU A 109 -19.60 -21.26 16.10
N ALA A 110 -18.31 -21.55 15.91
CA ALA A 110 -17.44 -21.95 17.01
C ALA A 110 -17.32 -20.81 18.06
N PRO A 111 -17.06 -21.12 19.35
CA PRO A 111 -17.13 -20.13 20.43
C PRO A 111 -16.22 -18.91 20.24
N ASP A 112 -15.02 -19.12 19.71
CA ASP A 112 -14.04 -18.09 19.34
C ASP A 112 -14.60 -17.13 18.28
N ARG A 113 -15.12 -17.69 17.18
CA ARG A 113 -15.72 -16.92 16.08
C ARG A 113 -17.00 -16.21 16.49
N LEU A 114 -17.82 -16.85 17.33
CA LEU A 114 -19.04 -16.25 17.85
C LEU A 114 -18.72 -15.02 18.71
N THR A 115 -17.70 -15.12 19.56
CA THR A 115 -17.25 -14.01 20.41
C THR A 115 -16.72 -12.85 19.58
N ALA A 116 -15.87 -13.15 18.60
CA ALA A 116 -15.34 -12.15 17.68
C ALA A 116 -16.45 -11.46 16.88
N ALA A 117 -17.36 -12.23 16.27
CA ALA A 117 -18.47 -11.68 15.49
C ALA A 117 -19.39 -10.79 16.33
N LYS A 118 -19.74 -11.21 17.55
CA LYS A 118 -20.57 -10.38 18.45
C LYS A 118 -19.92 -9.05 18.78
N LYS A 119 -18.62 -9.04 19.07
CA LYS A 119 -17.88 -7.81 19.35
C LYS A 119 -17.95 -6.85 18.16
N GLU A 120 -17.64 -7.36 16.97
CA GLU A 120 -17.66 -6.57 15.73
C GLU A 120 -19.06 -5.99 15.43
N PHE A 121 -20.11 -6.82 15.54
CA PHE A 121 -21.48 -6.35 15.28
C PHE A 121 -21.94 -5.29 16.29
N ILE A 122 -21.52 -5.37 17.55
CA ILE A 122 -21.80 -4.33 18.55
C ILE A 122 -21.11 -3.02 18.18
N GLU A 123 -19.83 -3.08 17.79
CA GLU A 123 -19.08 -1.90 17.34
C GLU A 123 -19.72 -1.27 16.10
N MET A 124 -20.10 -2.08 15.10
CA MET A 124 -20.82 -1.62 13.90
C MET A 124 -22.17 -0.97 14.21
N GLU A 125 -22.92 -1.49 15.20
CA GLU A 125 -24.19 -0.89 15.64
C GLU A 125 -23.94 0.46 16.33
N GLN A 126 -22.89 0.57 17.15
CA GLN A 126 -22.52 1.82 17.85
C GLN A 126 -22.09 2.94 16.89
N ILE A 127 -21.31 2.61 15.86
CA ILE A 127 -20.87 3.58 14.84
C ILE A 127 -21.93 3.85 13.76
N GLY A 128 -23.06 3.14 13.79
CA GLY A 128 -24.22 3.41 12.95
C GLY A 128 -24.15 2.82 11.53
N ILE A 129 -23.29 1.82 11.29
CA ILE A 129 -23.23 1.09 10.01
C ILE A 129 -24.44 0.16 9.88
N ILE A 130 -24.83 -0.50 10.97
CA ILE A 130 -25.95 -1.44 11.00
C ILE A 130 -27.02 -1.02 12.00
N ARG A 131 -28.22 -1.57 11.84
CA ARG A 131 -29.32 -1.46 12.80
C ARG A 131 -30.08 -2.79 12.87
N LYS A 132 -30.68 -3.06 14.03
CA LYS A 132 -31.65 -4.17 14.14
C LYS A 132 -32.84 -3.90 13.23
N SER A 133 -33.33 -4.96 12.58
CA SER A 133 -34.50 -4.90 11.73
C SER A 133 -35.39 -6.10 11.97
N ASN A 134 -36.68 -5.94 11.71
CA ASN A 134 -37.66 -7.02 11.71
C ASN A 134 -38.00 -7.35 10.25
N SER A 135 -37.06 -8.00 9.56
CA SER A 135 -37.13 -8.30 8.14
C SER A 135 -37.55 -9.75 7.89
N PRO A 136 -38.36 -10.03 6.86
CA PRO A 136 -38.65 -11.39 6.42
C PRO A 136 -37.48 -12.07 5.67
N TRP A 137 -36.38 -11.34 5.41
CA TRP A 137 -35.16 -11.85 4.78
C TRP A 137 -34.12 -12.25 5.86
N ALA A 138 -33.60 -13.50 5.84
CA ALA A 138 -32.57 -13.96 6.80
C ALA A 138 -31.73 -15.17 6.35
#